data_AF-A0A4Q1VBX3-F1
#
_entry.id   AF-A0A4Q1VBX3-F1
#
_cell.length_a   1.000
_cell.length_b   1.000
_cell.length_c   1.000
_cell.angle_alpha   90.00
_cell.angle_beta   90.00
_cell.angle_gamma   90.00
#
_symmetry.space_group_name_H-M   'P 1'
#
loop_
_entity.id
_entity.type
_entity.pdbx_description
1 polymer ?
#
loop_
_entity_poly.entity_id
_entity_poly.type
_entity_poly.pdbx_seq_one_letter_code
_entity_poly.pdbx_strand_id
1 'polypeptide(L)' 'MPVTMKSSELFDRLVEIANGDARLVEDAIRASATGPDGEADLKDVVQYILSHIAEPQAA' A
#
# COMPACT_ATOMS: atom_id res chain seq x y z
N MET A 1 0.88 -25.59 3.31
CA MET A 1 0.47 -24.83 4.52
C MET A 1 0.23 -23.39 4.09
N PRO A 2 -0.95 -22.79 4.33
CA PRO A 2 -1.16 -21.39 3.99
C PRO A 2 -0.33 -20.54 4.96
N VAL A 3 0.63 -19.80 4.43
CA VAL A 3 1.41 -18.82 5.18
C VAL A 3 0.49 -17.63 5.46
N THR A 4 -0.16 -17.62 6.63
CA THR A 4 -0.82 -16.41 7.14
C THR A 4 0.28 -15.43 7.56
N MET A 5 0.72 -14.63 6.59
CA MET A 5 1.64 -13.51 6.83
C MET A 5 0.96 -12.53 7.78
N LYS A 6 1.66 -12.07 8.83
CA LYS A 6 1.06 -11.14 9.80
C LYS A 6 0.79 -9.80 9.11
N SER A 7 -0.32 -9.14 9.45
CA SER A 7 -0.70 -7.83 8.89
C SER A 7 0.39 -6.76 9.05
N SER A 8 1.21 -6.86 10.10
CA SER A 8 2.38 -6.00 10.32
C SER A 8 3.47 -6.21 9.25
N GLU A 9 3.78 -7.45 8.86
CA GLU A 9 4.80 -7.72 7.83
C GLU A 9 4.34 -7.28 6.43
N LEU A 10 3.03 -7.31 6.17
CA LEU A 10 2.47 -6.78 4.93
C LEU A 10 2.60 -5.26 4.89
N PHE A 11 2.31 -4.58 6.01
CA PHE A 11 2.47 -3.14 6.10
C PHE A 11 3.93 -2.71 5.96
N ASP A 12 4.86 -3.37 6.65
CA ASP A 12 6.30 -3.09 6.53
C ASP A 12 6.78 -3.21 5.07
N ARG A 13 6.36 -4.27 4.35
CA ARG A 13 6.69 -4.42 2.93
C ARG A 13 6.09 -3.34 2.04
N LEU A 14 4.88 -2.89 2.32
CA LEU A 14 4.27 -1.78 1.58
C LEU A 14 5.04 -0.48 1.80
N VAL A 15 5.51 -0.24 3.03
CA VAL A 15 6.36 0.91 3.37
C VAL A 15 7.71 0.81 2.67
N GLU A 16 8.32 -0.38 2.61
CA GLU A 16 9.55 -0.61 1.83
C GLU A 16 9.35 -0.31 0.34
N ILE A 17 8.23 -0.76 -0.25
CA ILE A 17 7.87 -0.47 -1.65
C ILE A 17 7.62 1.04 -1.85
N ALA A 18 7.03 1.71 -0.85
CA ALA A 18 6.81 3.15 -0.83
C ALA A 18 8.10 3.96 -0.51
N ASN A 19 9.29 3.34 -0.58
CA ASN A 19 10.58 3.98 -0.29
C ASN A 19 10.66 4.59 1.13
N GLY A 20 10.01 3.94 2.11
CA GLY A 20 9.92 4.41 3.49
C GLY A 20 8.75 5.37 3.77
N ASP A 21 7.93 5.69 2.78
CA ASP A 21 6.80 6.62 2.95
C ASP A 21 5.54 5.92 3.47
N ALA A 22 5.42 5.84 4.80
CA ALA A 22 4.25 5.27 5.45
C ALA A 22 2.96 6.07 5.19
N ARG A 23 3.04 7.38 4.91
CA ARG A 23 1.86 8.19 4.62
C ARG A 23 1.28 7.83 3.27
N LEU A 24 2.13 7.53 2.29
CA LEU A 24 1.69 7.06 0.98
C LEU A 24 0.94 5.72 1.09
N VAL A 25 1.40 4.82 1.96
CA VAL A 25 0.72 3.54 2.23
C VAL A 25 -0.65 3.76 2.87
N GLU A 26 -0.76 4.64 3.86
CA GLU A 26 -2.04 4.99 4.48
C GLU A 26 -3.02 5.64 3.49
N ASP A 27 -2.52 6.54 2.64
CA ASP A 27 -3.30 7.21 1.60
C ASP A 27 -3.80 6.20 0.55
N ALA A 28 -2.93 5.28 0.12
CA ALA A 28 -3.27 4.18 -0.77
C ALA A 28 -4.35 3.26 -0.18
N ILE A 29 -4.22 2.87 1.09
CA ILE A 29 -5.23 2.05 1.78
C ILE A 29 -6.56 2.79 1.84
N ARG A 30 -6.54 4.09 2.17
CA ARG A 30 -7.75 4.91 2.24
C ARG A 30 -8.40 5.10 0.87
N ALA A 31 -7.60 5.32 -0.16
CA ALA A 31 -8.05 5.49 -1.54
C ALA A 31 -8.61 4.17 -2.13
N SER A 32 -8.08 3.02 -1.72
CA SER A 32 -8.55 1.70 -2.13
C SER A 32 -9.73 1.18 -1.29
N ALA A 33 -9.94 1.68 -0.07
CA ALA A 33 -11.04 1.30 0.83
C ALA A 33 -12.39 1.94 0.44
N THR A 34 -12.77 1.90 -0.84
CA THR A 34 -14.00 2.54 -1.37
C THR A 34 -15.24 1.64 -1.39
N GLY A 35 -15.14 0.38 -0.96
CA GLY A 35 -16.25 -0.57 -0.92
C GLY A 35 -17.21 -0.38 0.26
N PRO A 36 -18.44 -0.90 0.19
CA PRO A 36 -19.41 -0.88 1.30
C PRO A 36 -18.90 -1.60 2.57
N ASP A 37 -17.97 -2.54 2.40
CA ASP A 37 -17.30 -3.28 3.47
C ASP A 37 -15.97 -2.63 3.93
N GLY A 38 -15.52 -1.54 3.26
CA GLY A 38 -14.25 -0.88 3.56
C GLY A 38 -13.01 -1.73 3.31
N GLU A 39 -13.14 -2.85 2.60
CA GLU A 39 -12.02 -3.71 2.23
C GLU A 39 -11.18 -3.04 1.14
N ALA A 40 -9.91 -2.77 1.46
CA ALA A 40 -8.92 -2.33 0.50
C ALA A 40 -8.25 -3.55 -0.14
N ASP A 41 -8.36 -3.68 -1.46
CA ASP A 41 -7.63 -4.69 -2.20
C ASP A 41 -6.12 -4.38 -2.17
N LEU A 42 -5.32 -5.32 -1.65
CA LEU A 42 -3.86 -5.17 -1.57
C LEU A 42 -3.25 -4.85 -2.95
N LYS A 43 -3.83 -5.39 -4.01
CA LYS A 43 -3.37 -5.14 -5.39
C LYS A 43 -3.55 -3.68 -5.79
N ASP A 44 -4.68 -3.06 -5.43
CA ASP A 44 -4.95 -1.66 -5.73
C ASP A 44 -4.08 -0.74 -4.87
N VAL A 45 -3.86 -1.10 -3.59
CA VAL A 45 -2.94 -0.37 -2.70
C VAL A 45 -1.52 -0.38 -3.26
N VAL A 46 -1.01 -1.54 -3.67
CA VAL A 46 0.32 -1.66 -4.29
C VAL A 46 0.38 -0.87 -5.60
N GLN A 47 -0.65 -0.95 -6.45
CA GLN A 47 -0.68 -0.22 -7.71
C GLN A 47 -0.69 1.30 -7.48
N TYR A 48 -1.45 1.78 -6.49
CA TYR A 48 -1.48 3.19 -6.11
C TYR A 48 -0.10 3.69 -5.66
N ILE A 49 0.56 2.93 -4.77
CA ILE A 49 1.92 3.24 -4.30
C ILE A 49 2.87 3.28 -5.49
N LEU A 50 2.86 2.25 -6.35
CA LEU A 50 3.72 2.18 -7.54
C LEU A 50 3.52 3.37 -8.49
N SER A 51 2.27 3.80 -8.70
CA SER A 51 1.96 4.96 -9.53
C SER A 51 2.45 6.28 -8.93
N HIS A 52 2.47 6.41 -7.61
CA HIS A 52 2.90 7.64 -6.92
C HIS A 52 4.41 7.70 -6.62
N ILE A 53 5.09 6.56 -6.49
CA ILE A 53 6.57 6.53 -6.39
C ILE A 53 7.25 6.63 -7.77
N ALA A 54 6.56 6.24 -8.85
CA ALA A 54 7.08 6.27 -10.21
C ALA A 54 6.99 7.65 -10.86
N GLU A 55 6.26 8.60 -10.27
CA GLU A 55 6.56 10.00 -10.49
C GLU A 55 7.87 10.30 -9.74
N PRO A 56 9.00 10.50 -10.44
CA PRO A 56 10.16 11.01 -9.75
C PRO A 56 9.73 12.36 -9.18
N GLN A 57 9.68 12.47 -7.86
CA GLN A 57 9.98 13.75 -7.24
C GLN A 57 11.40 14.08 -7.70
N ALA A 58 11.49 14.74 -8.85
CA ALA A 58 12.69 15.34 -9.36
C ALA A 58 13.10 16.38 -8.31
N ALA A 59 14.07 16.01 -7.49
CA ALA A 59 14.77 16.89 -6.57
C ALA A 59 16.28 16.71 -6.81
#